data_AF-A0AAP0PF23-F1
#
_entry.id   AF-A0AAP0PF23-F1
#
_cell.length_a   1.000
_cell.length_b   1.000
_cell.length_c   1.000
_cell.angle_alpha   90.00
_cell.angle_beta   90.00
_cell.angle_gamma   90.00
#
_symmetry.space_group_name_H-M   'P 1'
#
loop_
_entity.id
_entity.type
_entity.pdbx_description
1 polymer ?
#
loop_
_entity_poly.entity_id
_entity_poly.type
_entity_poly.pdbx_seq_one_letter_code
_entity_poly.pdbx_strand_id
1 'polypeptide(L)'
;MDQNEPTTYYEVVSSPEANKWLSAMNSEMQSMYDNQVWNLVDLPKGGKTIGCKWVFKKKTDMDGNVHTYKAWLVAKGFRQTQGVD
;
A
#
# COMPACT_ATOMS: atom_id res chain seq x y z
N MET A 1 1.89 18.01 -7.35
CA MET A 1 0.78 17.54 -6.50
C MET A 1 -0.09 16.67 -7.37
N ASP A 2 0.06 15.36 -7.21
CA ASP A 2 -0.54 14.29 -8.02
C ASP A 2 -2.05 14.20 -7.73
N GLN A 3 -2.83 15.08 -8.35
CA GLN A 3 -4.22 15.39 -7.99
C GLN A 3 -5.26 14.28 -8.30
N ASN A 4 -4.83 13.07 -8.68
CA ASN A 4 -5.73 12.00 -9.14
C ASN A 4 -5.27 10.59 -8.73
N GLU A 5 -4.42 10.49 -7.71
CA GLU A 5 -4.02 9.21 -7.13
C GLU A 5 -4.97 8.85 -5.97
N PRO A 6 -5.61 7.67 -6.01
CA PRO A 6 -6.51 7.27 -4.94
C PRO A 6 -5.70 7.09 -3.65
N THR A 7 -6.26 7.52 -2.53
CA THR A 7 -5.57 7.46 -1.24
C THR A 7 -6.03 6.30 -0.37
N THR A 8 -7.13 5.67 -0.79
CA THR A 8 -7.81 4.59 -0.09
C THR A 8 -8.13 3.43 -1.03
N TYR A 9 -8.26 2.23 -0.45
CA TYR A 9 -8.71 1.05 -1.19
C TYR A 9 -10.10 1.25 -1.82
N TYR A 10 -11.01 1.93 -1.11
CA TYR A 10 -12.36 2.19 -1.61
C TYR A 10 -12.36 3.03 -2.89
N GLU A 11 -11.56 4.09 -2.93
CA GLU A 11 -11.39 4.91 -4.15
C GLU A 11 -10.80 4.10 -5.30
N VAL A 12 -9.86 3.19 -5.01
CA VAL A 12 -9.28 2.28 -6.00
C VAL A 12 -10.37 1.40 -6.63
N VAL A 13 -11.15 0.69 -5.81
CA VAL A 13 -12.14 -0.27 -6.33
C VAL A 13 -13.34 0.39 -7.00
N SER A 14 -13.66 1.63 -6.62
CA SER A 14 -14.69 2.43 -7.28
C SER A 14 -14.20 3.15 -8.54
N SER A 15 -12.90 3.14 -8.82
CA SER A 15 -12.33 3.78 -10.02
C SER A 15 -12.51 2.91 -11.27
N PRO A 16 -12.64 3.50 -12.47
CA PRO A 16 -12.64 2.74 -13.73
C PRO A 16 -11.30 2.01 -13.97
N GLU A 17 -10.23 2.42 -13.28
CA GLU A 17 -8.89 1.83 -13.32
C GLU A 17 -8.71 0.72 -12.26
N ALA A 18 -9.76 0.32 -11.54
CA ALA A 18 -9.72 -0.62 -10.41
C ALA A 18 -8.93 -1.90 -10.72
N ASN A 19 -9.14 -2.52 -11.89
CA ASN A 19 -8.45 -3.75 -12.27
C ASN A 19 -6.92 -3.58 -12.31
N LYS A 20 -6.43 -2.43 -12.78
CA LYS A 20 -4.98 -2.15 -12.87
C LYS A 20 -4.38 -1.97 -11.47
N TRP A 21 -5.09 -1.27 -10.60
CA TRP A 21 -4.69 -1.09 -9.21
C TRP A 21 -4.72 -2.39 -8.41
N LEU A 22 -5.79 -3.19 -8.55
CA LEU A 22 -5.91 -4.50 -7.91
C LEU A 22 -4.81 -5.46 -8.36
N SER A 23 -4.45 -5.43 -9.64
CA SER A 23 -3.30 -6.21 -10.15
C SER A 23 -1.99 -5.78 -9.47
N ALA A 24 -1.74 -4.48 -9.33
CA ALA A 24 -0.56 -3.98 -8.61
C ALA A 24 -0.56 -4.38 -7.13
N MET A 25 -1.70 -4.31 -6.45
CA MET A 25 -1.84 -4.73 -5.05
C MET A 25 -1.59 -6.23 -4.87
N ASN A 26 -2.16 -7.06 -5.75
CA ASN A 26 -1.96 -8.51 -5.71
C ASN A 26 -0.50 -8.86 -5.97
N SER A 27 0.15 -8.18 -6.91
CA SER A 27 1.59 -8.38 -7.16
C SER A 27 2.44 -8.05 -5.94
N GLU A 28 2.10 -6.99 -5.20
CA GLU A 28 2.79 -6.63 -3.96
C GLU A 28 2.55 -7.68 -2.86
N MET A 29 1.31 -8.13 -2.67
CA MET A 29 0.96 -9.18 -1.70
C MET A 29 1.67 -10.50 -2.02
N GLN A 30 1.72 -10.88 -3.30
CA GLN A 30 2.41 -12.08 -3.76
C GLN A 30 3.92 -11.95 -3.52
N SER A 31 4.51 -10.79 -3.83
CA SER A 31 5.92 -10.52 -3.55
C SER A 31 6.23 -10.64 -2.05
N MET A 32 5.35 -10.15 -1.17
CA MET A 32 5.54 -10.31 0.28
C MET A 32 5.47 -11.78 0.72
N TYR A 33 4.58 -12.56 0.11
CA TYR A 33 4.46 -13.99 0.36
C TYR A 33 5.70 -14.75 -0.12
N ASP A 34 6.13 -14.51 -1.35
CA ASP A 34 7.30 -15.17 -1.97
C ASP A 34 8.60 -14.84 -1.23
N ASN A 35 8.74 -13.60 -0.77
CA ASN A 35 9.90 -13.17 0.01
C ASN A 35 9.82 -13.59 1.49
N GLN A 36 8.73 -14.26 1.92
CA GLN A 36 8.49 -14.70 3.31
C GLN A 36 8.66 -13.58 4.35
N VAL A 37 8.40 -12.32 3.95
CA VAL A 37 8.61 -11.14 4.81
C VAL A 37 7.47 -10.90 5.79
N TRP A 38 6.31 -11.55 5.62
CA TRP A 38 5.16 -11.46 6.51
C TRP A 38 4.60 -12.84 6.82
N ASN A 39 4.23 -13.04 8.09
CA ASN A 39 3.39 -14.16 8.50
C ASN A 39 2.10 -13.60 9.08
N LEU A 40 0.96 -14.09 8.60
CA LEU A 40 -0.33 -13.73 9.18
C LEU A 40 -0.46 -14.46 10.51
N VAL A 41 -0.35 -13.73 11.62
CA VAL A 41 -0.50 -14.26 12.97
C VAL A 41 -1.73 -13.68 13.63
N ASP A 42 -2.41 -14.50 14.44
CA ASP A 42 -3.46 -14.00 15.32
C ASP A 42 -2.90 -12.96 16.28
N LEU A 43 -3.66 -11.89 16.51
CA LEU A 43 -3.26 -10.84 17.45
C LEU A 43 -3.16 -11.44 18.86
N PRO A 44 -1.98 -11.48 19.50
CA PRO A 44 -1.86 -11.98 20.86
C PRO A 44 -2.71 -11.13 21.81
N LYS A 45 -3.26 -11.74 22.87
CA LYS A 45 -4.03 -11.01 23.89
C LYS A 45 -3.18 -9.86 24.46
N GLY A 46 -3.65 -8.62 24.26
CA GLY A 46 -2.96 -7.40 24.70
C GLY A 46 -1.99 -6.79 23.67
N GLY A 47 -1.82 -7.42 22.50
CA GLY A 47 -1.05 -6.88 21.39
C GLY A 47 -1.75 -5.66 20.77
N LYS A 48 -0.96 -4.63 20.43
CA LYS A 48 -1.43 -3.52 19.60
C LYS A 48 -1.07 -3.82 18.15
N THR A 49 -2.05 -3.86 17.27
CA THR A 49 -1.80 -3.93 15.83
C THR A 49 -1.16 -2.62 15.38
N ILE A 50 -0.11 -2.74 14.57
CA ILE A 50 0.37 -1.60 13.78
C ILE A 50 -0.59 -1.49 12.61
N GLY A 51 -1.28 -0.35 12.49
CA GLY A 51 -2.10 -0.11 11.31
C GLY A 51 -1.24 -0.15 10.05
N CYS A 52 -1.74 -0.65 8.94
CA CYS A 52 -1.08 -0.54 7.64
C CYS A 52 -1.91 0.37 6.72
N LYS A 53 -1.26 0.93 5.71
CA LYS A 53 -1.90 1.77 4.67
C LYS A 53 -1.33 1.39 3.31
N TRP A 54 -2.20 1.35 2.31
CA TRP A 54 -1.80 1.28 0.92
C TRP A 54 -1.37 2.66 0.38
N VAL A 55 -0.25 2.68 -0.33
CA VAL A 55 0.24 3.83 -1.09
C VAL A 55 0.12 3.49 -2.57
N PHE A 56 -0.61 4.33 -3.31
CA PHE A 56 -0.84 4.16 -4.73
C PHE A 56 -0.11 5.23 -5.52
N LYS A 57 0.58 4.84 -6.58
CA LYS A 57 1.30 5.77 -7.46
C LYS A 57 1.17 5.38 -8.93
N LYS A 58 0.85 6.35 -9.78
CA LYS A 58 0.89 6.23 -11.24
C LYS A 58 2.24 6.73 -11.72
N LYS A 59 2.95 5.91 -12.49
CA LYS A 59 4.14 6.35 -13.23
C LYS A 59 3.72 6.76 -14.62
N THR A 60 3.91 8.03 -14.94
CA THR A 60 3.74 8.57 -16.28
C THR A 60 5.04 8.56 -17.04
N ASP A 61 4.96 8.38 -18.36
CA ASP A 61 6.09 8.55 -19.26
C ASP A 61 6.38 10.03 -19.53
N MET A 62 7.40 10.34 -20.35
CA MET A 62 7.75 11.71 -20.76
C MET A 62 6.59 12.40 -21.51
N ASP A 63 5.78 11.63 -22.22
CA ASP A 63 4.56 12.09 -22.89
C ASP A 63 3.37 12.31 -21.93
N GLY A 64 3.53 12.10 -20.62
CA GLY A 64 2.47 12.26 -19.63
C GLY A 64 1.46 11.11 -19.57
N ASN A 65 1.64 10.07 -20.40
CA ASN A 65 0.78 8.88 -20.41
C ASN A 65 1.12 7.94 -19.24
N VAL A 66 0.10 7.41 -18.57
CA VAL A 66 0.29 6.45 -17.48
C VAL A 66 0.79 5.11 -18.03
N HIS A 67 2.05 4.81 -17.76
CA HIS A 67 2.68 3.57 -18.21
C HIS A 67 2.61 2.46 -17.15
N THR A 68 2.65 2.79 -15.85
CA THR A 68 2.67 1.76 -14.80
C THR A 68 1.93 2.20 -13.54
N TYR A 69 1.22 1.25 -12.94
CA TYR A 69 0.54 1.41 -11.66
C TYR A 69 1.36 0.72 -10.58
N LYS A 70 1.60 1.41 -9.47
CA LYS A 70 2.36 0.87 -8.35
C LYS A 70 1.53 1.00 -7.08
N ALA A 71 1.45 -0.10 -6.32
CA ALA A 71 0.80 -0.14 -5.03
C ALA A 71 1.78 -0.76 -4.03
N TRP A 72 1.91 -0.16 -2.85
CA TRP A 72 2.75 -0.67 -1.78
C TRP A 72 2.02 -0.64 -0.45
N LEU A 73 2.22 -1.65 0.37
CA LEU A 73 1.69 -1.67 1.73
C LEU A 73 2.74 -1.15 2.69
N VAL A 74 2.39 -0.08 3.42
CA VAL A 74 3.29 0.56 4.37
C VAL A 74 2.70 0.44 5.77
N ALA A 75 3.53 0.05 6.74
CA ALA A 75 3.16 0.10 8.14
C ALA A 75 3.01 1.56 8.58
N LYS A 76 1.86 1.91 9.14
CA LYS A 76 1.57 3.20 9.76
C LYS A 76 2.29 3.24 11.11
N GLY A 77 3.62 3.38 11.06
CA GLY A 77 4.47 3.53 12.24
C GLY A 77 4.16 4.85 12.94
N PHE A 78 3.28 4.82 13.94
CA PHE A 78 3.17 5.89 14.92
C PHE A 78 3.52 5.33 16.28
N ARG A 79 4.76 5.63 16.73
CA ARG A 79 5.23 5.77 18.13
C ARG A 79 6.77 5.65 18.18
N GLN A 80 7.49 6.51 17.46
CA GLN A 80 8.74 7.01 18.01
C GLN A 80 8.41 8.37 18.62
N THR A 81 8.31 8.40 19.94
CA THR A 81 8.46 9.67 20.66
C THR A 81 9.95 9.96 20.63
N GLN A 82 10.36 11.04 19.97
CA GLN A 82 11.73 11.53 20.07
C GLN A 82 12.02 11.86 21.54
N GLY A 83 13.02 11.21 22.16
CA GLY A 83 13.53 11.57 23.49
C GLY A 83 13.13 10.66 24.66
N VAL A 84 13.17 9.33 24.53
CA VAL A 84 13.22 8.43 25.68
C VAL A 84 14.50 7.60 25.57
N ASP A 85 15.53 8.05 26.28
CA ASP A 85 16.66 7.25 26.77
C ASP A 85 16.39 6.94 28.24
#